data_AF-A0A1N6HJM9-F1
#
_entry.id   AF-A0A1N6HJM9-F1
#
_cell.length_a   1.000
_cell.length_b   1.000
_cell.length_c   1.000
_cell.angle_alpha   90.00
_cell.angle_beta   90.00
_cell.angle_gamma   90.00
#
_symmetry.space_group_name_H-M   'P 1'
#
loop_
_entity.id
_entity.type
_entity.pdbx_description
1 polymer ?
#
loop_
_entity_poly.entity_id
_entity_poly.type
_entity_poly.pdbx_seq_one_letter_code
_entity_poly.pdbx_strand_id
1 'polypeptide(L)'
;MSRRAVRLLSFGGVLLGASLGLFGCVRIPGQSGSLTIATSWSQAERSQLDEAFERWLVTKTDPEPFGTGIKIDWLTIERGLDLSRVVQPRRGRWDPRPPAPDIVLGGPPSSYRRLAKLGKLAPIDGPEPRLWNNVHRSPMGWAVRPSGVDSSPKTATNPPIAAQPPASSRPPQLTFDDPRHDPVALAWAKGELSSGTWAEGYARLVQSAGNSRRIGRQSGSALAAVERGEAEATPAVALDVAVRSGSVRFLPAPEAPDWIEGAGIVAGPGPRQLPQLFIQFLNETGRAEKPQAEDPAADFEVDSLLADLLGATLVDAQEELWTAWATLNRAKSPARAAMWLTQAPPWPPASIEKLEGDNAEVLVQTLIEQLAPDAELRAWLSRSWLGPKRLVDGALLEEIAHAADGRLAREPRFRAWLRAEWTAWSRQRYRRVTRTATGLKP
;
A
#
# COMPACT_ATOMS: atom_id res chain seq x y z
N MET A 1 21.90 22.77 -65.75
CA MET A 1 20.67 22.01 -66.10
C MET A 1 20.13 21.32 -64.86
N SER A 2 18.85 21.57 -64.53
CA SER A 2 17.93 20.83 -63.63
C SER A 2 18.38 20.59 -62.16
N ARG A 3 18.11 21.47 -61.18
CA ARG A 3 16.83 21.70 -60.43
C ARG A 3 16.03 20.42 -60.10
N ARG A 4 16.14 19.93 -58.86
CA ARG A 4 15.17 19.01 -58.25
C ARG A 4 14.34 19.72 -57.18
N ALA A 5 13.07 19.36 -57.19
CA ALA A 5 11.94 20.11 -56.70
C ALA A 5 11.72 20.00 -55.19
N VAL A 6 11.34 21.15 -54.63
CA VAL A 6 10.71 21.34 -53.32
C VAL A 6 9.29 20.78 -53.38
N ARG A 7 8.91 19.89 -52.45
CA ARG A 7 7.50 19.59 -52.16
C ARG A 7 7.10 20.33 -50.90
N LEU A 8 6.31 21.38 -51.09
CA LEU A 8 5.45 22.00 -50.08
C LEU A 8 4.38 20.98 -49.67
N LEU A 9 4.27 20.71 -48.38
CA LEU A 9 3.10 20.07 -47.78
C LEU A 9 2.43 21.08 -46.85
N SER A 10 1.12 21.17 -47.05
CA SER A 10 0.22 22.23 -46.68
C SER A 10 -0.03 22.31 -45.17
N PHE A 11 -0.02 23.53 -44.66
CA PHE A 11 -0.54 23.91 -43.35
C PHE A 11 -2.06 23.72 -43.33
N GLY A 12 -2.54 22.67 -42.65
CA GLY A 12 -3.92 22.55 -42.22
C GLY A 12 -4.03 23.08 -40.79
N GLY A 13 -4.59 24.28 -40.63
CA GLY A 13 -4.87 24.87 -39.34
C GLY A 13 -5.94 24.09 -38.58
N VAL A 14 -5.61 23.67 -37.36
CA VAL A 14 -6.59 23.27 -36.35
C VAL A 14 -6.55 24.33 -35.26
N LEU A 15 -7.71 24.97 -35.09
CA LEU A 15 -8.03 25.97 -34.07
C LEU A 15 -7.64 25.46 -32.68
N LEU A 16 -6.65 26.12 -32.07
CA LEU A 16 -6.43 26.10 -30.62
C LEU A 16 -7.63 26.81 -29.96
N GLY A 17 -8.58 26.04 -29.46
CA GLY A 17 -9.52 26.50 -28.46
C GLY A 17 -8.76 26.78 -27.17
N ALA A 18 -8.58 28.07 -26.86
CA ALA A 18 -7.96 28.54 -25.64
C ALA A 18 -8.84 28.22 -24.43
N SER A 19 -8.52 27.15 -23.71
CA SER A 19 -8.96 26.92 -22.33
C SER A 19 -7.99 27.61 -21.35
N LEU A 20 -8.01 28.94 -21.34
CA LEU A 20 -7.39 29.75 -20.29
C LEU A 20 -8.31 29.75 -19.06
N GLY A 21 -8.21 28.68 -18.26
CA GLY A 21 -8.89 28.52 -16.98
C GLY A 21 -7.93 28.13 -15.86
N LEU A 22 -6.71 28.67 -15.85
CA LEU A 22 -5.69 28.40 -14.83
C LEU A 22 -4.99 29.71 -14.41
N PHE A 23 -5.75 30.66 -13.87
CA PHE A 23 -5.16 31.62 -12.95
C PHE A 23 -5.03 30.92 -11.60
N GLY A 24 -3.83 30.40 -11.33
CA GLY A 24 -3.47 29.91 -10.01
C GLY A 24 -3.65 31.04 -9.00
N CYS A 25 -4.61 30.85 -8.09
CA CYS A 25 -4.78 31.71 -6.93
C CYS A 25 -3.48 31.69 -6.12
N VAL A 26 -2.67 32.74 -6.29
CA VAL A 26 -1.65 33.09 -5.31
C VAL A 26 -2.41 33.37 -4.01
N ARG A 27 -2.26 32.51 -3.00
CA ARG A 27 -2.73 32.82 -1.64
C ARG A 27 -2.09 34.13 -1.23
N ILE A 28 -2.90 35.18 -1.12
CA ILE A 28 -2.50 36.40 -0.43
C ILE A 28 -2.39 36.01 1.04
N PRO A 29 -1.22 36.18 1.69
CA PRO A 29 -1.09 35.98 3.12
C PRO A 29 -2.11 36.87 3.84
N GLY A 30 -3.16 36.28 4.43
CA GLY A 30 -4.24 37.03 5.08
C GLY A 30 -5.68 36.62 4.73
N GLN A 31 -5.92 35.72 3.77
CA GLN A 31 -7.25 35.07 3.65
C GLN A 31 -7.39 33.96 4.71
N SER A 32 -7.79 34.38 5.90
CA SER A 32 -7.86 33.61 7.15
C SER A 32 -8.92 32.49 7.20
N GLY A 33 -9.37 31.94 6.07
CA GLY A 33 -10.58 31.10 6.01
C GLY A 33 -10.51 29.81 5.19
N SER A 34 -9.34 29.40 4.67
CA SER A 34 -9.23 28.10 3.97
C SER A 34 -8.40 27.08 4.73
N LEU A 35 -8.90 25.84 4.78
CA LEU A 35 -8.24 24.68 5.36
C LEU A 35 -7.85 23.72 4.22
N THR A 36 -6.56 23.45 4.04
CA THR A 36 -6.11 22.48 3.02
C THR A 36 -5.95 21.09 3.61
N ILE A 37 -6.71 20.11 3.09
CA ILE A 37 -6.64 18.72 3.53
C ILE A 37 -6.16 17.84 2.37
N ALA A 38 -5.05 17.14 2.57
CA ALA A 38 -4.59 16.11 1.65
C ALA A 38 -5.19 14.76 1.97
N THR A 39 -5.82 14.10 1.00
CA THR A 39 -6.45 12.80 1.21
C THR A 39 -6.58 11.97 -0.07
N SER A 40 -6.57 10.65 0.08
CA SER A 40 -6.89 9.69 -1.00
C SER A 40 -8.38 9.30 -1.02
N TRP A 41 -9.21 9.93 -0.21
CA TRP A 41 -10.64 9.67 -0.14
C TRP A 41 -11.37 10.12 -1.40
N SER A 42 -12.48 9.44 -1.72
CA SER A 42 -13.29 9.74 -2.89
C SER A 42 -13.92 11.14 -2.83
N GLN A 43 -14.41 11.64 -3.96
CA GLN A 43 -15.16 12.90 -3.97
C GLN A 43 -16.42 12.83 -3.09
N ALA A 44 -17.14 11.70 -3.10
CA ALA A 44 -18.35 11.52 -2.30
C ALA A 44 -18.06 11.62 -0.79
N GLU A 45 -16.98 10.99 -0.31
CA GLU A 45 -16.57 11.07 1.10
C GLU A 45 -16.15 12.49 1.50
N ARG A 46 -15.43 13.19 0.62
CA ARG A 46 -15.00 14.57 0.86
C ARG A 46 -16.20 15.52 0.94
N SER A 47 -17.16 15.41 0.02
CA SER A 47 -18.39 16.20 0.07
C SER A 47 -19.21 15.94 1.34
N GLN A 48 -19.32 14.67 1.77
CA GLN A 48 -19.98 14.32 3.02
C GLN A 48 -19.25 14.91 4.25
N LEU A 49 -17.91 14.94 4.25
CA LEU A 49 -17.14 15.57 5.30
C LEU A 49 -17.29 17.09 5.31
N ASP A 50 -17.30 17.74 4.14
CA ASP A 50 -17.53 19.18 4.01
C ASP A 50 -18.87 19.56 4.65
N GLU A 51 -19.95 18.92 4.22
CA GLU A 51 -21.30 19.19 4.73
C GLU A 51 -21.45 18.87 6.23
N ALA A 52 -20.77 17.83 6.71
CA ALA A 52 -20.81 17.46 8.13
C ALA A 52 -20.01 18.45 8.99
N PHE A 53 -18.85 18.90 8.52
CA PHE A 53 -18.01 19.86 9.22
C PHE A 53 -18.65 21.24 9.26
N GLU A 54 -19.22 21.71 8.15
CA GLU A 54 -19.95 22.99 8.10
C GLU A 54 -21.11 23.01 9.09
N ARG A 55 -21.95 21.95 9.10
CA ARG A 55 -23.05 21.82 10.08
C ARG A 55 -22.55 21.80 11.52
N TRP A 56 -21.45 21.08 11.80
CA TRP A 56 -20.86 21.02 13.13
C TRP A 56 -20.34 22.40 13.59
N LEU A 57 -19.68 23.15 12.71
CA LEU A 57 -19.18 24.49 13.00
C LEU A 57 -20.31 25.46 13.37
N VAL A 58 -21.43 25.43 12.64
CA VAL A 58 -22.62 26.24 12.93
C VAL A 58 -23.16 25.96 14.34
N THR A 59 -23.04 24.72 14.83
CA THR A 59 -23.53 24.36 16.18
C THR A 59 -22.56 24.66 17.32
N LYS A 60 -21.26 24.82 17.04
CA LYS A 60 -20.21 24.84 18.08
C LYS A 60 -19.55 26.19 18.27
N THR A 61 -19.64 27.06 17.29
CA THR A 61 -18.94 28.35 17.28
C THR A 61 -19.98 29.45 17.23
N ASP A 62 -19.85 30.46 18.08
CA ASP A 62 -20.56 31.73 17.84
C ASP A 62 -20.21 32.20 16.41
N PRO A 63 -21.16 32.79 15.66
CA PRO A 63 -20.98 33.10 14.24
C PRO A 63 -19.87 34.12 13.91
N GLU A 64 -19.25 34.75 14.91
CA GLU A 64 -18.41 35.94 14.76
C GLU A 64 -16.91 35.72 14.48
N PRO A 65 -16.15 34.76 15.06
CA PRO A 65 -14.69 34.76 14.92
C PRO A 65 -14.17 34.12 13.61
N PHE A 66 -14.96 33.32 12.88
CA PHE A 66 -14.49 32.66 11.65
C PHE A 66 -15.21 33.11 10.37
N GLY A 67 -16.27 33.91 10.50
CA GLY A 67 -17.14 34.29 9.41
C GLY A 67 -17.90 33.12 8.79
N THR A 68 -19.00 33.42 8.10
CA THR A 68 -19.64 32.45 7.21
C THR A 68 -18.74 32.25 5.99
N GLY A 69 -18.16 31.06 5.83
CA GLY A 69 -17.39 30.71 4.64
C GLY A 69 -16.04 30.03 4.83
N ILE A 70 -15.84 29.25 5.91
CA ILE A 70 -14.69 28.34 5.98
C ILE A 70 -14.77 27.38 4.79
N LYS A 71 -13.74 27.38 3.95
CA LYS A 71 -13.65 26.52 2.78
C LYS A 71 -12.59 25.45 3.00
N ILE A 72 -12.94 24.19 2.77
CA ILE A 72 -11.95 23.12 2.69
C ILE A 72 -11.43 23.04 1.25
N ASP A 73 -10.12 23.24 1.08
CA ASP A 73 -9.42 23.01 -0.17
C ASP A 73 -8.84 21.59 -0.16
N TRP A 74 -9.49 20.67 -0.89
CA TRP A 74 -9.07 19.28 -0.97
C TRP A 74 -7.89 19.07 -1.92
N LEU A 75 -6.77 18.58 -1.40
CA LEU A 75 -5.65 18.08 -2.20
C LEU A 75 -5.80 16.56 -2.37
N THR A 76 -6.30 16.12 -3.54
CA THR A 76 -6.38 14.69 -3.85
C THR A 76 -4.97 14.11 -4.00
N ILE A 77 -4.66 13.08 -3.23
CA ILE A 77 -3.42 12.31 -3.37
C ILE A 77 -3.73 10.88 -3.82
N GLU A 78 -2.79 10.28 -4.53
CA GLU A 78 -2.88 8.86 -4.90
C GLU A 78 -2.82 7.98 -3.65
N ARG A 79 -3.58 6.89 -3.65
CA ARG A 79 -3.49 5.87 -2.59
C ARG A 79 -2.10 5.24 -2.60
N GLY A 80 -1.54 5.01 -1.42
CA GLY A 80 -0.19 4.45 -1.27
C GLY A 80 0.94 5.46 -1.49
N LEU A 81 0.62 6.72 -1.83
CA LEU A 81 1.62 7.77 -1.91
C LEU A 81 2.27 8.00 -0.54
N ASP A 82 3.60 8.09 -0.53
CA ASP A 82 4.37 8.38 0.69
C ASP A 82 4.01 9.77 1.25
N LEU A 83 3.28 9.81 2.37
CA LEU A 83 2.83 11.05 3.00
C LEU A 83 3.99 11.98 3.39
N SER A 84 5.20 11.45 3.62
CA SER A 84 6.38 12.28 3.89
C SER A 84 6.79 13.14 2.70
N ARG A 85 6.40 12.77 1.47
CA ARG A 85 6.58 13.60 0.26
C ARG A 85 5.48 14.64 0.11
N VAL A 86 4.26 14.32 0.55
CA VAL A 86 3.10 15.22 0.49
C VAL A 86 3.27 16.41 1.44
N VAL A 87 3.79 16.18 2.64
CA VAL A 87 3.97 17.24 3.66
C VAL A 87 5.27 18.04 3.49
N GLN A 88 6.06 17.79 2.45
CA GLN A 88 7.30 18.52 2.25
C GLN A 88 7.02 19.98 1.89
N PRO A 89 7.65 20.95 2.58
CA PRO A 89 7.53 22.34 2.20
C PRO A 89 8.12 22.56 0.79
N ARG A 90 7.50 23.49 0.06
CA ARG A 90 8.01 23.97 -1.24
C ARG A 90 9.40 24.58 -1.04
N ARG A 91 10.35 24.23 -1.92
CA ARG A 91 11.73 24.77 -1.91
C ARG A 91 11.81 26.10 -2.66
N GLY A 92 10.92 27.03 -2.31
CA GLY A 92 10.82 28.35 -2.94
C GLY A 92 9.67 28.48 -3.93
N ARG A 93 9.56 29.68 -4.50
CA ARG A 93 8.40 30.11 -5.31
C ARG A 93 8.19 29.31 -6.60
N TRP A 94 9.27 28.79 -7.17
CA TRP A 94 9.26 28.09 -8.46
C TRP A 94 9.09 26.57 -8.34
N ASP A 95 8.97 26.05 -7.13
CA ASP A 95 8.71 24.63 -6.91
C ASP A 95 7.30 24.29 -7.38
N PRO A 96 7.10 23.41 -8.39
CA PRO A 96 5.79 23.14 -8.97
C PRO A 96 4.85 22.38 -8.02
N ARG A 97 5.36 21.85 -6.91
CA ARG A 97 4.56 21.10 -5.93
C ARG A 97 3.48 21.99 -5.30
N PRO A 98 2.31 21.45 -4.93
CA PRO A 98 1.31 22.22 -4.18
C PRO A 98 1.90 22.70 -2.84
N PRO A 99 1.34 23.77 -2.22
CA PRO A 99 1.68 24.10 -0.84
C PRO A 99 1.44 22.88 0.07
N ALA A 100 2.23 22.76 1.13
CA ALA A 100 2.04 21.70 2.12
C ALA A 100 0.60 21.81 2.69
N PRO A 101 -0.13 20.69 2.81
CA PRO A 101 -1.47 20.72 3.37
C PRO A 101 -1.41 21.03 4.86
N ASP A 102 -2.51 21.53 5.43
CA ASP A 102 -2.64 21.76 6.86
C ASP A 102 -2.95 20.45 7.61
N ILE A 103 -3.70 19.56 6.96
CA ILE A 103 -4.04 18.22 7.46
C ILE A 103 -3.71 17.17 6.40
N VAL A 104 -3.17 16.03 6.85
CA VAL A 104 -3.19 14.78 6.10
C VAL A 104 -4.27 13.86 6.68
N LEU A 105 -5.13 13.33 5.82
CA LEU A 105 -6.26 12.47 6.18
C LEU A 105 -6.27 11.23 5.29
N GLY A 106 -6.29 10.04 5.89
CA GLY A 106 -6.23 8.76 5.19
C GLY A 106 -4.83 8.13 5.20
N GLY A 107 -4.71 6.91 4.68
CA GLY A 107 -3.46 6.16 4.67
C GLY A 107 -3.12 5.48 6.01
N PRO A 108 -2.20 4.50 6.01
CA PRO A 108 -2.01 3.61 7.15
C PRO A 108 -1.32 4.30 8.34
N PRO A 109 -1.57 3.85 9.59
CA PRO A 109 -0.97 4.42 10.80
C PRO A 109 0.57 4.49 10.79
N SER A 110 1.23 3.54 10.13
CA SER A 110 2.69 3.53 10.00
C SER A 110 3.24 4.78 9.28
N SER A 111 2.49 5.34 8.33
CA SER A 111 2.82 6.62 7.69
C SER A 111 2.84 7.78 8.69
N TYR A 112 1.86 7.85 9.59
CA TYR A 112 1.76 8.91 10.60
C TYR A 112 2.84 8.79 11.67
N ARG A 113 3.16 7.56 12.07
CA ARG A 113 4.29 7.29 12.96
C ARG A 113 5.60 7.76 12.36
N ARG A 114 5.83 7.52 11.06
CA ARG A 114 7.00 8.05 10.35
C ARG A 114 7.01 9.58 10.33
N LEU A 115 5.88 10.22 10.02
CA LEU A 115 5.77 11.68 10.04
C LEU A 115 6.06 12.25 11.44
N ALA A 116 5.58 11.61 12.50
CA ALA A 116 5.88 11.95 13.88
C ALA A 116 7.38 11.85 14.19
N LYS A 117 8.02 10.72 13.85
CA LYS A 117 9.49 10.54 14.01
C LYS A 117 10.29 11.60 13.26
N LEU A 118 9.80 12.07 12.11
CA LEU A 118 10.42 13.12 11.31
C LEU A 118 10.08 14.55 11.78
N GLY A 119 9.34 14.72 12.88
CA GLY A 119 8.90 16.02 13.38
C GLY A 119 7.99 16.78 12.41
N LYS A 120 7.22 16.06 11.57
CA LYS A 120 6.34 16.61 10.53
C LYS A 120 4.89 16.74 10.95
N LEU A 121 4.54 16.32 12.16
CA LEU A 121 3.21 16.48 12.73
C LEU A 121 3.23 17.51 13.86
N ALA A 122 2.20 18.34 13.91
CA ALA A 122 1.94 19.23 15.03
C ALA A 122 1.14 18.48 16.12
N PRO A 123 1.26 18.89 17.39
CA PRO A 123 0.42 18.34 18.46
C PRO A 123 -1.05 18.68 18.20
N ILE A 124 -1.91 17.70 18.44
CA ILE A 124 -3.37 17.85 18.50
C ILE A 124 -3.73 18.26 19.93
N ASP A 125 -4.52 19.32 20.05
CA ASP A 125 -4.94 19.83 21.35
C ASP A 125 -5.86 18.81 22.06
N GLY A 126 -5.63 18.61 23.36
CA GLY A 126 -6.37 17.63 24.15
C GLY A 126 -5.74 17.43 25.54
N PRO A 127 -6.40 16.63 26.41
CA PRO A 127 -5.89 16.33 27.75
C PRO A 127 -4.56 15.57 27.71
N GLU A 128 -4.32 14.81 26.63
CA GLU A 128 -3.06 14.11 26.39
C GLU A 128 -2.52 14.54 25.01
N PRO A 129 -1.30 15.09 24.93
CA PRO A 129 -0.72 15.52 23.67
C PRO A 129 -0.47 14.30 22.78
N ARG A 130 -1.04 14.33 21.58
CA ARG A 130 -0.88 13.30 20.54
C ARG A 130 -0.60 13.96 19.20
N LEU A 131 0.04 13.23 18.30
CA LEU A 131 0.46 13.76 16.99
C LEU A 131 -0.49 13.38 15.85
N TRP A 132 -1.30 12.33 16.02
CA TRP A 132 -2.33 11.91 15.06
C TRP A 132 -3.47 11.17 15.78
N ASN A 133 -4.55 10.94 15.05
CA ASN A 133 -5.68 10.09 15.43
C ASN A 133 -5.84 8.92 14.46
N ASN A 134 -6.44 7.83 14.93
CA ASN A 134 -6.94 6.78 14.06
C ASN A 134 -8.33 7.16 13.58
N VAL A 135 -8.57 7.03 12.29
CA VAL A 135 -9.86 7.21 11.63
C VAL A 135 -10.29 5.82 11.15
N HIS A 136 -11.28 5.26 11.84
CA HIS A 136 -11.85 3.96 11.49
C HIS A 136 -12.68 4.10 10.25
N ARG A 137 -12.20 3.55 9.15
CA ARG A 137 -12.87 3.75 7.87
C ARG A 137 -13.85 2.63 7.59
N SER A 138 -13.43 1.36 7.65
CA SER A 138 -14.26 0.26 7.16
C SER A 138 -13.68 -1.13 7.42
N PRO A 139 -14.54 -2.16 7.50
CA PRO A 139 -14.09 -3.55 7.47
C PRO A 139 -13.43 -3.88 6.12
N MET A 140 -12.40 -4.73 6.17
CA MET A 140 -11.83 -5.32 4.96
C MET A 140 -12.61 -6.57 4.53
N GLY A 141 -12.55 -6.86 3.25
CA GLY A 141 -13.25 -8.00 2.66
C GLY A 141 -12.89 -8.17 1.20
N TRP A 142 -13.80 -8.77 0.44
CA TRP A 142 -13.63 -9.03 -0.98
C TRP A 142 -14.53 -8.09 -1.78
N ALA A 143 -13.95 -7.36 -2.73
CA ALA A 143 -14.72 -6.86 -3.86
C ALA A 143 -14.88 -8.00 -4.85
N VAL A 144 -16.11 -8.45 -5.06
CA VAL A 144 -16.46 -9.52 -5.99
C VAL A 144 -17.31 -8.99 -7.12
N ARG A 145 -17.16 -9.55 -8.31
CA ARG A 145 -18.14 -9.31 -9.37
C ARG A 145 -19.46 -10.00 -8.98
N PRO A 146 -20.63 -9.35 -9.11
CA PRO A 146 -21.89 -10.07 -9.02
C PRO A 146 -21.88 -11.13 -10.12
N SER A 147 -21.85 -12.41 -9.76
CA SER A 147 -22.07 -13.48 -10.73
C SER A 147 -23.39 -13.16 -11.40
N GLY A 148 -23.36 -12.86 -12.71
CA GLY A 148 -24.57 -12.70 -13.46
C GLY A 148 -25.37 -13.97 -13.24
N VAL A 149 -26.53 -13.85 -12.60
CA VAL A 149 -27.56 -14.89 -12.71
C VAL A 149 -27.68 -15.10 -14.21
N ASP A 150 -27.33 -16.29 -14.68
CA ASP A 150 -27.34 -16.62 -16.09
C ASP A 150 -28.59 -16.02 -16.72
N SER A 151 -28.40 -15.02 -17.59
CA SER A 151 -29.47 -14.39 -18.37
C SER A 151 -29.94 -15.36 -19.46
N SER A 152 -30.19 -16.62 -19.11
CA SER A 152 -30.96 -17.54 -19.92
C SER A 152 -32.43 -17.34 -19.57
N PRO A 153 -33.26 -16.77 -20.45
CA PRO A 153 -34.70 -16.72 -20.24
C PRO A 153 -35.25 -18.14 -20.47
N LYS A 154 -35.31 -18.94 -19.41
CA LYS A 154 -36.10 -20.17 -19.40
C LYS A 154 -36.95 -20.21 -18.13
N THR A 155 -38.18 -19.72 -18.29
CA THR A 155 -39.40 -20.35 -17.76
C THR A 155 -39.20 -21.23 -16.53
N ALA A 156 -39.24 -20.63 -15.35
CA ALA A 156 -39.59 -21.34 -14.13
C ALA A 156 -40.20 -20.36 -13.11
N THR A 157 -41.51 -20.49 -12.95
CA THR A 157 -42.33 -19.89 -11.91
C THR A 157 -41.86 -20.43 -10.55
N ASN A 158 -40.90 -19.76 -9.93
CA ASN A 158 -40.66 -19.71 -8.47
C ASN A 158 -39.40 -18.88 -8.20
N PRO A 159 -39.41 -17.91 -7.27
CA PRO A 159 -38.17 -17.21 -6.89
C PRO A 159 -37.28 -18.19 -6.11
N PRO A 160 -36.07 -18.54 -6.61
CA PRO A 160 -35.11 -19.22 -5.76
C PRO A 160 -34.60 -18.20 -4.75
N ILE A 161 -34.79 -18.49 -3.46
CA ILE A 161 -33.99 -17.89 -2.39
C ILE A 161 -32.56 -18.31 -2.70
N ALA A 162 -31.82 -17.47 -3.42
CA ALA A 162 -30.42 -17.70 -3.72
C ALA A 162 -29.68 -17.72 -2.39
N ALA A 163 -29.36 -18.93 -1.92
CA ALA A 163 -28.50 -19.14 -0.78
C ALA A 163 -27.22 -18.35 -1.05
N GLN A 164 -26.95 -17.34 -0.21
CA GLN A 164 -25.64 -16.71 -0.21
C GLN A 164 -24.61 -17.84 -0.04
N PRO A 165 -23.56 -17.91 -0.89
CA PRO A 165 -22.49 -18.85 -0.65
C PRO A 165 -22.00 -18.65 0.80
N PRO A 166 -21.68 -19.74 1.53
CA PRO A 166 -21.25 -19.62 2.91
C PRO A 166 -20.08 -18.63 2.99
N ALA A 167 -20.14 -17.70 3.94
CA ALA A 167 -19.15 -16.62 4.11
C ALA A 167 -17.69 -17.11 4.31
N SER A 168 -17.48 -18.43 4.40
CA SER A 168 -16.20 -19.08 4.64
C SER A 168 -15.47 -19.57 3.38
N SER A 169 -16.10 -19.58 2.19
CA SER A 169 -15.40 -20.03 0.97
C SER A 169 -14.70 -18.85 0.27
N ARG A 170 -13.36 -18.87 0.28
CA ARG A 170 -12.51 -17.93 -0.48
C ARG A 170 -12.92 -17.95 -1.97
N PRO A 171 -13.16 -16.79 -2.61
CA PRO A 171 -13.61 -16.77 -4.00
C PRO A 171 -12.59 -17.43 -4.95
N PRO A 172 -13.04 -18.10 -6.02
CA PRO A 172 -12.15 -18.57 -7.08
C PRO A 172 -11.43 -17.40 -7.77
N GLN A 173 -10.33 -17.66 -8.46
CA GLN A 173 -9.64 -16.69 -9.36
C GLN A 173 -9.44 -15.28 -8.79
N LEU A 174 -8.78 -15.22 -7.63
CA LEU A 174 -8.43 -13.97 -6.97
C LEU A 174 -7.46 -13.14 -7.81
N THR A 175 -7.43 -11.84 -7.58
CA THR A 175 -6.32 -10.98 -7.96
C THR A 175 -5.94 -10.08 -6.79
N PHE A 176 -4.75 -9.51 -6.84
CA PHE A 176 -4.20 -8.64 -5.81
C PHE A 176 -3.47 -7.46 -6.47
N ASP A 177 -3.31 -6.37 -5.74
CA ASP A 177 -2.37 -5.32 -6.10
C ASP A 177 -1.02 -5.58 -5.44
N ASP A 178 0.03 -4.98 -6.00
CA ASP A 178 1.38 -5.03 -5.45
C ASP A 178 1.43 -4.32 -4.08
N PRO A 179 1.77 -5.03 -2.99
CA PRO A 179 1.79 -4.45 -1.64
C PRO A 179 2.81 -3.31 -1.46
N ARG A 180 3.75 -3.13 -2.40
CA ARG A 180 4.67 -1.99 -2.43
C ARG A 180 4.00 -0.68 -2.84
N HIS A 181 2.87 -0.78 -3.54
CA HIS A 181 2.15 0.35 -4.13
C HIS A 181 0.72 0.48 -3.60
N ASP A 182 0.14 -0.61 -3.09
CA ASP A 182 -1.21 -0.63 -2.55
C ASP A 182 -1.20 -0.98 -1.05
N PRO A 183 -1.58 -0.04 -0.17
CA PRO A 183 -1.54 -0.26 1.27
C PRO A 183 -2.70 -1.15 1.76
N VAL A 184 -3.77 -1.32 0.98
CA VAL A 184 -4.86 -2.27 1.30
C VAL A 184 -4.39 -3.69 1.07
N ALA A 185 -3.67 -3.95 -0.02
CA ALA A 185 -3.02 -5.23 -0.29
C ALA A 185 -2.00 -5.58 0.80
N LEU A 186 -1.19 -4.60 1.24
CA LEU A 186 -0.26 -4.82 2.36
C LEU A 186 -0.99 -5.12 3.68
N ALA A 187 -2.05 -4.38 4.03
CA ALA A 187 -2.82 -4.66 5.24
C ALA A 187 -3.52 -6.02 5.19
N TRP A 188 -4.04 -6.42 4.02
CA TRP A 188 -4.57 -7.77 3.83
C TRP A 188 -3.49 -8.83 4.08
N ALA A 189 -2.30 -8.63 3.52
CA ALA A 189 -1.18 -9.54 3.71
C ALA A 189 -0.72 -9.62 5.17
N LYS A 190 -0.72 -8.49 5.90
CA LYS A 190 -0.46 -8.47 7.35
C LYS A 190 -1.51 -9.27 8.12
N GLY A 191 -2.80 -9.10 7.79
CA GLY A 191 -3.87 -9.90 8.39
C GLY A 191 -3.66 -11.41 8.19
N GLU A 192 -3.30 -11.82 6.97
CA GLU A 192 -2.97 -13.21 6.66
C GLU A 192 -1.73 -13.70 7.44
N LEU A 193 -0.69 -12.88 7.60
CA LEU A 193 0.51 -13.25 8.37
C LEU A 193 0.27 -13.35 9.88
N SER A 194 -0.68 -12.57 10.40
CA SER A 194 -1.07 -12.60 11.82
C SER A 194 -2.09 -13.70 12.15
N SER A 195 -2.69 -14.33 11.14
CA SER A 195 -3.64 -15.44 11.34
C SER A 195 -2.88 -16.76 11.57
N GLY A 196 -2.48 -17.03 12.81
CA GLY A 196 -1.70 -18.22 13.18
C GLY A 196 -0.20 -17.97 13.15
N THR A 197 0.60 -18.96 12.76
CA THR A 197 2.06 -18.76 12.66
C THR A 197 2.44 -17.98 11.41
N TRP A 198 3.53 -17.22 11.48
CA TRP A 198 4.03 -16.45 10.33
C TRP A 198 4.27 -17.33 9.10
N ALA A 199 4.81 -18.55 9.30
CA ALA A 199 5.07 -19.49 8.21
C ALA A 199 3.78 -19.99 7.54
N GLU A 200 2.73 -20.25 8.30
CA GLU A 200 1.41 -20.63 7.77
C GLU A 200 0.78 -19.47 6.99
N GLY A 201 0.83 -18.25 7.53
CA GLY A 201 0.35 -17.05 6.85
C GLY A 201 1.08 -16.77 5.55
N TYR A 202 2.41 -16.86 5.56
CA TYR A 202 3.22 -16.71 4.34
C TYR A 202 2.88 -17.80 3.32
N ALA A 203 2.69 -19.04 3.77
CA ALA A 203 2.28 -20.14 2.90
C ALA A 203 0.91 -19.88 2.24
N ARG A 204 -0.08 -19.36 2.98
CA ARG A 204 -1.38 -18.96 2.43
C ARG A 204 -1.25 -17.84 1.41
N LEU A 205 -0.36 -16.87 1.63
CA LEU A 205 -0.09 -15.79 0.65
C LEU A 205 0.53 -16.34 -0.64
N VAL A 206 1.54 -17.21 -0.54
CA VAL A 206 2.15 -17.86 -1.72
C VAL A 206 1.11 -18.70 -2.47
N GLN A 207 0.31 -19.48 -1.76
CA GLN A 207 -0.78 -20.26 -2.36
C GLN A 207 -1.78 -19.36 -3.07
N SER A 208 -2.16 -18.24 -2.46
CA SER A 208 -3.12 -17.30 -3.03
C SER A 208 -2.59 -16.65 -4.31
N ALA A 209 -1.34 -16.20 -4.30
CA ALA A 209 -0.67 -15.66 -5.48
C ALA A 209 -0.47 -16.72 -6.59
N GLY A 210 -0.19 -17.97 -6.21
CA GLY A 210 -0.06 -19.09 -7.16
C GLY A 210 -1.37 -19.48 -7.85
N ASN A 211 -2.52 -19.17 -7.23
CA ASN A 211 -3.86 -19.37 -7.81
C ASN A 211 -4.49 -18.07 -8.33
N SER A 212 -3.80 -16.93 -8.24
CA SER A 212 -4.36 -15.64 -8.63
C SER A 212 -4.24 -15.41 -10.14
N ARG A 213 -5.05 -14.47 -10.65
CA ARG A 213 -4.76 -13.73 -11.88
C ARG A 213 -3.55 -12.83 -11.68
N ARG A 214 -3.11 -12.18 -12.76
CA ARG A 214 -1.90 -11.35 -12.76
C ARG A 214 -2.02 -10.28 -11.69
N ILE A 215 -1.01 -10.16 -10.82
CA ILE A 215 -1.01 -9.16 -9.76
C ILE A 215 -0.84 -7.78 -10.38
N GLY A 216 -1.70 -6.85 -9.99
CA GLY A 216 -1.69 -5.46 -10.43
C GLY A 216 -0.45 -4.74 -9.94
N ARG A 217 0.25 -4.02 -10.82
CA ARG A 217 1.48 -3.27 -10.45
C ARG A 217 1.23 -1.88 -9.86
N GLN A 218 -0.02 -1.43 -9.88
CA GLN A 218 -0.43 -0.09 -9.41
C GLN A 218 -1.65 -0.25 -8.52
N SER A 219 -1.80 0.63 -7.52
CA SER A 219 -2.96 0.64 -6.63
C SER A 219 -4.28 0.71 -7.42
N GLY A 220 -5.22 -0.17 -7.09
CA GLY A 220 -6.54 -0.25 -7.71
C GLY A 220 -6.59 -1.05 -9.02
N SER A 221 -5.48 -1.62 -9.50
CA SER A 221 -5.45 -2.41 -10.74
C SER A 221 -6.23 -3.71 -10.58
N ALA A 222 -6.12 -4.35 -9.41
CA ALA A 222 -6.82 -5.56 -9.03
C ALA A 222 -8.34 -5.35 -9.01
N LEU A 223 -8.79 -4.25 -8.40
CA LEU A 223 -10.21 -3.88 -8.40
C LEU A 223 -10.72 -3.61 -9.81
N ALA A 224 -9.95 -2.87 -10.62
CA ALA A 224 -10.30 -2.62 -12.02
C ALA A 224 -10.38 -3.92 -12.85
N ALA A 225 -9.54 -4.92 -12.54
CA ALA A 225 -9.62 -6.24 -13.19
C ALA A 225 -10.91 -7.00 -12.81
N VAL A 226 -11.39 -6.88 -11.56
CA VAL A 226 -12.69 -7.42 -11.15
C VAL A 226 -13.84 -6.72 -11.86
N GLU A 227 -13.79 -5.39 -11.95
CA GLU A 227 -14.80 -4.58 -12.66
C GLU A 227 -14.90 -4.97 -14.15
N ARG A 228 -13.76 -5.23 -14.80
CA ARG A 228 -13.69 -5.70 -16.20
C ARG A 228 -14.05 -7.18 -16.36
N GLY A 229 -14.17 -7.94 -15.26
CA GLY A 229 -14.45 -9.37 -15.29
C GLY A 229 -13.26 -10.26 -15.63
N GLU A 230 -12.04 -9.74 -15.52
CA GLU A 230 -10.78 -10.49 -15.70
C GLU A 230 -10.42 -11.31 -14.47
N ALA A 231 -10.94 -10.93 -13.30
CA ALA A 231 -10.84 -11.63 -12.03
C ALA A 231 -12.22 -11.68 -11.34
N GLU A 232 -12.42 -12.66 -10.46
CA GLU A 232 -13.69 -12.80 -9.73
C GLU A 232 -13.72 -11.97 -8.46
N ALA A 233 -12.56 -11.81 -7.80
CA ALA A 233 -12.45 -11.08 -6.55
C ALA A 233 -11.06 -10.46 -6.29
N THR A 234 -11.04 -9.41 -5.48
CA THR A 234 -9.81 -8.80 -4.91
C THR A 234 -10.08 -8.38 -3.47
N PRO A 235 -9.07 -8.36 -2.57
CA PRO A 235 -9.20 -7.65 -1.31
C PRO A 235 -9.59 -6.19 -1.54
N ALA A 236 -10.50 -5.70 -0.71
CA ALA A 236 -10.99 -4.33 -0.77
C ALA A 236 -11.48 -3.85 0.60
N VAL A 237 -11.64 -2.54 0.71
CA VAL A 237 -12.27 -1.86 1.84
C VAL A 237 -13.73 -1.61 1.49
N ALA A 238 -14.67 -1.90 2.41
CA ALA A 238 -16.11 -1.82 2.14
C ALA A 238 -16.55 -0.49 1.49
N LEU A 239 -16.05 0.63 2.03
CA LEU A 239 -16.38 1.96 1.54
C LEU A 239 -15.89 2.23 0.11
N ASP A 240 -14.74 1.67 -0.29
CA ASP A 240 -14.25 1.82 -1.67
C ASP A 240 -15.17 1.17 -2.68
N VAL A 241 -15.75 0.02 -2.31
CA VAL A 241 -16.68 -0.72 -3.16
C VAL A 241 -18.04 -0.02 -3.20
N ALA A 242 -18.50 0.54 -2.08
CA ALA A 242 -19.78 1.25 -2.00
C ALA A 242 -19.85 2.46 -2.95
N VAL A 243 -18.73 3.17 -3.14
CA VAL A 243 -18.64 4.34 -4.04
C VAL A 243 -18.67 3.92 -5.52
N ARG A 244 -18.29 2.69 -5.85
CA ARG A 244 -18.24 2.19 -7.24
C ARG A 244 -19.52 1.44 -7.60
N SER A 245 -20.54 2.20 -7.99
CA SER A 245 -21.89 1.68 -8.24
C SER A 245 -21.93 0.60 -9.33
N GLY A 246 -22.43 -0.59 -8.95
CA GLY A 246 -23.11 -1.54 -9.85
C GLY A 246 -22.27 -2.68 -10.47
N SER A 247 -20.95 -2.53 -10.61
CA SER A 247 -20.10 -3.56 -11.23
C SER A 247 -19.50 -4.57 -10.25
N VAL A 248 -19.42 -4.19 -8.97
CA VAL A 248 -18.81 -4.97 -7.89
C VAL A 248 -19.67 -4.95 -6.63
N ARG A 249 -19.64 -6.04 -5.87
CA ARG A 249 -20.29 -6.20 -4.56
C ARG A 249 -19.20 -6.41 -3.51
N PHE A 250 -19.40 -5.85 -2.32
CA PHE A 250 -18.55 -6.15 -1.18
C PHE A 250 -19.06 -7.40 -0.45
N LEU A 251 -18.16 -8.35 -0.18
CA LEU A 251 -18.36 -9.46 0.72
C LEU A 251 -17.43 -9.31 1.93
N PRO A 252 -17.94 -9.17 3.16
CA PRO A 252 -17.08 -9.08 4.33
C PRO A 252 -16.29 -10.38 4.52
N ALA A 253 -15.04 -10.27 4.94
CA ALA A 253 -14.22 -11.41 5.34
C ALA A 253 -14.15 -11.42 6.88
N PRO A 254 -14.80 -12.37 7.58
CA PRO A 254 -14.95 -12.31 9.04
C PRO A 254 -13.65 -12.24 9.85
N GLU A 255 -12.56 -12.78 9.29
CA GLU A 255 -11.23 -12.81 9.93
C GLU A 255 -10.29 -11.73 9.37
N ALA A 256 -10.76 -10.88 8.44
CA ALA A 256 -9.94 -9.80 7.91
C ALA A 256 -9.82 -8.67 8.94
N PRO A 257 -8.65 -8.02 9.04
CA PRO A 257 -8.47 -6.88 9.92
C PRO A 257 -9.33 -5.70 9.46
N ASP A 258 -9.64 -4.81 10.39
CA ASP A 258 -10.25 -3.52 10.04
C ASP A 258 -9.24 -2.63 9.31
N TRP A 259 -9.73 -1.88 8.31
CA TRP A 259 -8.91 -0.86 7.66
C TRP A 259 -8.93 0.43 8.47
N ILE A 260 -7.83 0.63 9.21
CA ILE A 260 -7.58 1.82 10.01
C ILE A 260 -6.75 2.80 9.19
N GLU A 261 -7.16 4.06 9.17
CA GLU A 261 -6.38 5.16 8.61
C GLU A 261 -5.98 6.16 9.68
N GLY A 262 -5.09 7.10 9.35
CA GLY A 262 -4.75 8.20 10.24
C GLY A 262 -5.36 9.54 9.83
N ALA A 263 -5.37 10.48 10.77
CA ALA A 263 -5.52 11.91 10.53
C ALA A 263 -4.54 12.69 11.40
N GLY A 264 -3.82 13.64 10.82
CA GLY A 264 -2.77 14.39 11.51
C GLY A 264 -2.61 15.80 10.99
N ILE A 265 -2.30 16.74 11.90
CA ILE A 265 -2.02 18.13 11.56
C ILE A 265 -0.56 18.23 11.14
N VAL A 266 -0.30 18.84 9.99
CA VAL A 266 1.07 19.01 9.47
C VAL A 266 1.79 20.11 10.26
N ALA A 267 3.02 19.85 10.67
CA ALA A 267 3.86 20.84 11.33
C ALA A 267 4.24 21.98 10.36
N GLY A 268 3.95 23.22 10.75
CA GLY A 268 4.29 24.39 9.96
C GLY A 268 4.05 25.72 10.71
N PRO A 269 4.43 26.85 10.10
CA PRO A 269 4.27 28.19 10.68
C PRO A 269 2.84 28.77 10.52
N GLY A 270 1.92 28.05 9.88
CA GLY A 270 0.55 28.51 9.64
C GLY A 270 -0.33 28.52 10.89
N PRO A 271 -1.49 29.22 10.84
CA PRO A 271 -2.46 29.23 11.93
C PRO A 271 -2.98 27.80 12.19
N ARG A 272 -2.96 27.38 13.46
CA ARG A 272 -3.35 26.01 13.87
C ARG A 272 -4.83 25.86 14.22
N GLN A 273 -5.56 26.95 14.37
CA GLN A 273 -6.91 26.94 14.91
C GLN A 273 -7.90 26.13 14.04
N LEU A 274 -7.95 26.36 12.73
CA LEU A 274 -8.84 25.61 11.83
C LEU A 274 -8.47 24.12 11.75
N PRO A 275 -7.19 23.72 11.64
CA PRO A 275 -6.82 22.31 11.71
C PRO A 275 -7.22 21.63 13.02
N GLN A 276 -7.05 22.31 14.16
CA GLN A 276 -7.47 21.78 15.46
C GLN A 276 -8.99 21.60 15.54
N LEU A 277 -9.77 22.58 15.06
CA LEU A 277 -11.23 22.47 15.00
C LEU A 277 -11.69 21.29 14.13
N PHE A 278 -11.03 21.05 13.00
CA PHE A 278 -11.36 19.92 12.14
C PHE A 278 -11.06 18.57 12.82
N ILE A 279 -9.92 18.44 13.51
CA ILE A 279 -9.61 17.23 14.27
C ILE A 279 -10.58 17.06 15.45
N GLN A 280 -10.95 18.15 16.14
CA GLN A 280 -11.99 18.13 17.18
C GLN A 280 -13.32 17.63 16.63
N PHE A 281 -13.76 18.12 15.48
CA PHE A 281 -14.94 17.64 14.77
C PHE A 281 -14.89 16.13 14.54
N LEU A 282 -13.78 15.59 14.04
CA LEU A 282 -13.64 14.14 13.83
C LEU A 282 -13.78 13.36 15.14
N ASN A 283 -13.19 13.86 16.24
CA ASN A 283 -13.29 13.20 17.56
C ASN A 283 -14.73 13.23 18.10
N GLU A 284 -15.37 14.41 18.11
CA GLU A 284 -16.71 14.58 18.71
C GLU A 284 -17.82 13.85 17.93
N THR A 285 -17.63 13.66 16.63
CA THR A 285 -18.56 12.90 15.79
C THR A 285 -18.30 11.38 15.79
N GLY A 286 -17.36 10.91 16.62
CA GLY A 286 -17.01 9.49 16.71
C GLY A 286 -16.33 8.94 15.45
N ARG A 287 -15.81 9.81 14.57
CA ARG A 287 -15.11 9.44 13.33
C ARG A 287 -13.62 9.21 13.54
N ALA A 288 -13.07 9.70 14.64
CA ALA A 288 -11.70 9.51 15.02
C ALA A 288 -11.58 9.06 16.47
N GLU A 289 -10.59 8.21 16.73
CA GLU A 289 -10.22 7.76 18.06
C GLU A 289 -8.73 7.99 18.30
N LYS A 290 -8.34 7.91 19.58
CA LYS A 290 -6.94 7.91 19.95
C LYS A 290 -6.27 6.68 19.32
N PRO A 291 -5.06 6.80 18.76
CA PRO A 291 -4.30 5.63 18.36
C PRO A 291 -4.14 4.70 19.56
N GLN A 292 -4.43 3.41 19.40
CA GLN A 292 -4.12 2.41 20.42
C GLN A 292 -2.62 2.52 20.76
N ALA A 293 -2.30 2.56 22.04
CA ALA A 293 -0.94 2.81 22.53
C ALA A 293 0.03 1.81 21.88
N GLU A 294 1.14 2.34 21.35
CA GLU A 294 2.31 1.64 20.83
C GLU A 294 2.05 0.19 20.36
N ASP A 295 1.30 0.00 19.27
CA ASP A 295 1.43 -1.26 18.54
C ASP A 295 2.81 -1.26 17.84
N PRO A 296 3.83 -2.00 18.33
CA PRO A 296 5.14 -2.05 17.69
C PRO A 296 5.04 -2.57 16.25
N ALA A 297 3.98 -3.32 15.90
CA ALA A 297 3.77 -3.89 14.58
C ALA A 297 3.35 -2.87 13.48
N ALA A 298 3.19 -1.59 13.82
CA ALA A 298 2.91 -0.50 12.88
C ALA A 298 4.14 0.39 12.59
N ASP A 299 5.34 -0.17 12.56
CA ASP A 299 6.54 0.56 12.09
C ASP A 299 6.59 0.60 10.56
N PHE A 300 6.79 1.80 10.01
CA PHE A 300 6.85 2.02 8.56
C PHE A 300 7.99 1.25 7.89
N GLU A 301 9.16 1.15 8.51
CA GLU A 301 10.30 0.47 7.89
C GLU A 301 10.07 -1.05 7.84
N VAL A 302 9.41 -1.61 8.88
CA VAL A 302 8.97 -3.01 8.91
C VAL A 302 7.93 -3.27 7.81
N ASP A 303 6.87 -2.45 7.74
CA ASP A 303 5.85 -2.53 6.71
C ASP A 303 6.45 -2.43 5.31
N SER A 304 7.41 -1.53 5.13
CA SER A 304 8.10 -1.32 3.85
C SER A 304 8.97 -2.53 3.48
N LEU A 305 9.73 -3.12 4.41
CA LEU A 305 10.51 -4.33 4.17
C LEU A 305 9.61 -5.53 3.85
N LEU A 306 8.49 -5.66 4.57
CA LEU A 306 7.49 -6.69 4.29
C LEU A 306 6.90 -6.53 2.88
N ALA A 307 6.54 -5.31 2.49
CA ALA A 307 6.06 -5.03 1.15
C ALA A 307 7.10 -5.39 0.08
N ASP A 308 8.38 -5.09 0.32
CA ASP A 308 9.47 -5.48 -0.59
C ASP A 308 9.66 -7.00 -0.67
N LEU A 309 9.54 -7.72 0.45
CA LEU A 309 9.59 -9.17 0.50
C LEU A 309 8.47 -9.77 -0.34
N LEU A 310 7.22 -9.38 -0.07
CA LEU A 310 6.05 -9.89 -0.78
C LEU A 310 6.07 -9.49 -2.26
N GLY A 311 6.47 -8.25 -2.57
CA GLY A 311 6.67 -7.77 -3.94
C GLY A 311 7.68 -8.62 -4.71
N ALA A 312 8.84 -8.90 -4.10
CA ALA A 312 9.88 -9.71 -4.72
C ALA A 312 9.47 -11.18 -4.92
N THR A 313 8.82 -11.78 -3.91
CA THR A 313 8.55 -13.23 -3.92
C THR A 313 7.23 -13.62 -4.59
N LEU A 314 6.23 -12.74 -4.58
CA LEU A 314 4.89 -13.01 -5.12
C LEU A 314 4.63 -12.30 -6.46
N VAL A 315 5.14 -11.07 -6.64
CA VAL A 315 4.87 -10.25 -7.83
C VAL A 315 5.95 -10.40 -8.88
N ASP A 316 7.22 -10.17 -8.50
CA ASP A 316 8.33 -10.19 -9.45
C ASP A 316 8.69 -11.62 -9.93
N ALA A 317 8.33 -12.63 -9.13
CA ALA A 317 8.49 -14.06 -9.43
C ALA A 317 7.19 -14.78 -9.83
N GLN A 318 6.13 -14.03 -10.17
CA GLN A 318 4.78 -14.57 -10.40
C GLN A 318 4.72 -15.63 -11.53
N GLU A 319 5.42 -15.40 -12.65
CA GLU A 319 5.38 -16.32 -13.80
C GLU A 319 5.93 -17.71 -13.44
N GLU A 320 7.04 -17.76 -12.72
CA GLU A 320 7.58 -19.01 -12.20
C GLU A 320 6.68 -19.62 -11.13
N LEU A 321 6.05 -18.82 -10.28
CA LEU A 321 5.12 -19.28 -9.25
C LEU A 321 3.91 -19.98 -9.87
N TRP A 322 3.27 -19.38 -10.88
CA TRP A 322 2.17 -20.00 -11.61
C TRP A 322 2.57 -21.30 -12.27
N THR A 323 3.74 -21.33 -12.92
CA THR A 323 4.25 -22.53 -13.57
C THR A 323 4.47 -23.65 -12.55
N ALA A 324 5.07 -23.33 -11.40
CA ALA A 324 5.29 -24.29 -10.32
C ALA A 324 3.97 -24.79 -9.74
N TRP A 325 3.02 -23.89 -9.45
CA TRP A 325 1.73 -24.21 -8.87
C TRP A 325 0.87 -25.09 -9.80
N ALA A 326 0.76 -24.71 -11.08
CA ALA A 326 0.05 -25.49 -12.08
C ALA A 326 0.69 -26.87 -12.30
N THR A 327 2.00 -26.98 -12.16
CA THR A 327 2.71 -28.27 -12.27
C THR A 327 2.44 -29.15 -11.05
N LEU A 328 2.44 -28.59 -9.83
CA LEU A 328 2.07 -29.33 -8.62
C LEU A 328 0.64 -29.86 -8.68
N ASN A 329 -0.31 -29.02 -9.09
CA ASN A 329 -1.72 -29.40 -9.23
C ASN A 329 -1.90 -30.55 -10.23
N ARG A 330 -1.20 -30.52 -11.37
CA ARG A 330 -1.24 -31.60 -12.38
C ARG A 330 -0.57 -32.88 -11.89
N ALA A 331 0.58 -32.77 -11.23
CA ALA A 331 1.36 -33.91 -10.77
C ALA A 331 0.73 -34.62 -9.56
N LYS A 332 -0.32 -34.04 -8.95
CA LYS A 332 -0.89 -34.50 -7.66
C LYS A 332 0.20 -34.77 -6.61
N SER A 333 1.30 -34.02 -6.71
CA SER A 333 2.57 -34.34 -6.08
C SER A 333 2.61 -33.87 -4.61
N PRO A 334 3.37 -34.58 -3.76
CA PRO A 334 3.13 -34.65 -2.32
C PRO A 334 3.54 -33.39 -1.54
N ALA A 335 3.08 -33.34 -0.28
CA ALA A 335 3.27 -32.27 0.71
C ALA A 335 4.68 -31.66 0.76
N ARG A 336 5.73 -32.43 0.47
CA ARG A 336 7.12 -31.94 0.48
C ARG A 336 7.39 -30.87 -0.58
N ALA A 337 6.88 -31.03 -1.81
CA ALA A 337 7.09 -30.06 -2.87
C ALA A 337 6.23 -28.79 -2.65
N ALA A 338 5.04 -28.94 -2.07
CA ALA A 338 4.20 -27.84 -1.61
C ALA A 338 4.88 -27.06 -0.47
N MET A 339 5.41 -27.75 0.55
CA MET A 339 6.20 -27.16 1.63
C MET A 339 7.42 -26.40 1.09
N TRP A 340 8.06 -26.94 0.05
CA TRP A 340 9.11 -26.18 -0.60
C TRP A 340 8.54 -24.92 -1.25
N LEU A 341 7.47 -24.99 -2.02
CA LEU A 341 6.92 -23.82 -2.69
C LEU A 341 6.58 -22.68 -1.71
N THR A 342 6.10 -23.00 -0.51
CA THR A 342 5.57 -22.05 0.46
C THR A 342 6.53 -21.59 1.57
N GLN A 343 7.77 -22.08 1.61
CA GLN A 343 8.75 -21.59 2.59
C GLN A 343 9.18 -20.15 2.25
N ALA A 344 9.51 -19.35 3.25
CA ALA A 344 10.10 -18.03 3.07
C ALA A 344 11.60 -18.06 2.71
N PRO A 345 12.15 -16.95 2.18
CA PRO A 345 13.59 -16.84 1.91
C PRO A 345 14.44 -17.08 3.17
N PRO A 346 15.66 -17.62 3.05
CA PRO A 346 16.59 -17.74 4.16
C PRO A 346 17.25 -16.40 4.48
N TRP A 347 17.78 -16.32 5.69
CA TRP A 347 18.69 -15.29 6.17
C TRP A 347 19.91 -15.93 6.85
N PRO A 348 21.15 -15.56 6.47
CA PRO A 348 21.50 -14.63 5.38
C PRO A 348 20.97 -15.08 4.00
N PRO A 349 20.88 -14.18 3.01
CA PRO A 349 20.44 -14.55 1.67
C PRO A 349 21.27 -15.69 1.09
N ALA A 350 20.63 -16.57 0.32
CA ALA A 350 21.26 -17.80 -0.18
C ALA A 350 22.51 -17.56 -1.06
N SER A 351 22.67 -16.36 -1.64
CA SER A 351 23.89 -15.99 -2.35
C SER A 351 25.10 -15.87 -1.41
N ILE A 352 24.89 -15.35 -0.20
CA ILE A 352 25.92 -15.26 0.85
C ILE A 352 26.32 -16.67 1.29
N GLU A 353 25.35 -17.56 1.47
CA GLU A 353 25.63 -18.95 1.87
C GLU A 353 26.46 -19.72 0.85
N LYS A 354 26.35 -19.38 -0.44
CA LYS A 354 27.10 -20.03 -1.53
C LYS A 354 28.54 -19.53 -1.64
N LEU A 355 28.90 -18.47 -0.94
CA LEU A 355 30.28 -18.02 -0.85
C LEU A 355 31.03 -18.99 0.08
N GLU A 356 31.57 -20.06 -0.50
CA GLU A 356 32.42 -21.05 0.17
C GLU A 356 33.87 -20.94 -0.34
N GLY A 357 34.84 -21.33 0.50
CA GLY A 357 36.26 -21.39 0.15
C GLY A 357 37.13 -20.24 0.73
N ASP A 358 38.42 -20.27 0.43
CA ASP A 358 39.47 -19.45 1.07
C ASP A 358 39.27 -17.92 0.95
N ASN A 359 38.41 -17.46 0.02
CA ASN A 359 38.12 -16.04 -0.21
C ASN A 359 36.69 -15.61 0.18
N ALA A 360 35.90 -16.50 0.79
CA ALA A 360 34.50 -16.21 1.10
C ALA A 360 34.33 -14.98 1.99
N GLU A 361 35.14 -14.87 3.05
CA GLU A 361 35.10 -13.75 3.99
C GLU A 361 35.41 -12.40 3.31
N VAL A 362 36.42 -12.37 2.42
CA VAL A 362 36.81 -11.17 1.68
C VAL A 362 35.68 -10.72 0.73
N LEU A 363 35.03 -11.66 0.04
CA LEU A 363 33.93 -11.37 -0.86
C LEU A 363 32.70 -10.86 -0.10
N VAL A 364 32.37 -11.49 1.03
CA VAL A 364 31.29 -11.03 1.92
C VAL A 364 31.56 -9.61 2.42
N GLN A 365 32.78 -9.35 2.89
CA GLN A 365 33.16 -8.03 3.39
C GLN A 365 33.11 -6.96 2.29
N THR A 366 33.57 -7.29 1.08
CA THR A 366 33.48 -6.39 -0.08
C THR A 366 32.03 -6.05 -0.42
N LEU A 367 31.13 -7.03 -0.38
CA LEU A 367 29.70 -6.80 -0.60
C LEU A 367 29.10 -5.91 0.48
N ILE A 368 29.44 -6.16 1.75
CA ILE A 368 28.99 -5.33 2.89
C ILE A 368 29.40 -3.87 2.69
N GLU A 369 30.63 -3.61 2.25
CA GLU A 369 31.12 -2.26 1.97
C GLU A 369 30.38 -1.55 0.82
N GLN A 370 29.92 -2.31 -0.18
CA GLN A 370 29.14 -1.75 -1.28
C GLN A 370 27.71 -1.40 -0.88
N LEU A 371 27.10 -2.21 -0.01
CA LEU A 371 25.72 -2.07 0.42
C LEU A 371 25.53 -1.05 1.56
N ALA A 372 26.53 -0.92 2.43
CA ALA A 372 26.46 -0.12 3.64
C ALA A 372 27.62 0.88 3.71
N PRO A 373 27.38 2.19 3.48
CA PRO A 373 28.45 3.19 3.53
C PRO A 373 28.94 3.46 4.97
N ASP A 374 28.08 3.27 5.97
CA ASP A 374 28.36 3.58 7.38
C ASP A 374 28.99 2.37 8.11
N ALA A 375 29.92 2.62 9.04
CA ALA A 375 30.61 1.56 9.77
C ALA A 375 29.69 0.74 10.67
N GLU A 376 28.67 1.35 11.29
CA GLU A 376 27.70 0.68 12.14
C GLU A 376 26.81 -0.26 11.32
N LEU A 377 26.37 0.20 10.14
CA LEU A 377 25.62 -0.62 9.18
C LEU A 377 26.42 -1.83 8.73
N ARG A 378 27.71 -1.63 8.39
CA ARG A 378 28.61 -2.71 8.02
C ARG A 378 28.78 -3.72 9.15
N ALA A 379 29.03 -3.24 10.37
CA ALA A 379 29.18 -4.08 11.54
C ALA A 379 27.90 -4.89 11.85
N TRP A 380 26.72 -4.30 11.67
CA TRP A 380 25.46 -5.03 11.82
C TRP A 380 25.32 -6.14 10.77
N LEU A 381 25.57 -5.84 9.48
CA LEU A 381 25.48 -6.83 8.41
C LEU A 381 26.48 -7.99 8.62
N SER A 382 27.72 -7.69 8.98
CA SER A 382 28.74 -8.72 9.26
C SER A 382 28.27 -9.66 10.38
N ARG A 383 27.78 -9.12 11.51
CA ARG A 383 27.25 -9.95 12.61
C ARG A 383 26.01 -10.75 12.20
N SER A 384 25.10 -10.12 11.46
CA SER A 384 23.83 -10.71 11.05
C SER A 384 24.04 -11.87 10.07
N TRP A 385 24.95 -11.72 9.12
CA TRP A 385 25.22 -12.74 8.10
C TRP A 385 26.13 -13.87 8.57
N LEU A 386 27.02 -13.62 9.54
CA LEU A 386 27.82 -14.66 10.19
C LEU A 386 27.06 -15.37 11.33
N GLY A 387 25.85 -14.89 11.65
CA GLY A 387 24.98 -15.46 12.65
C GLY A 387 24.32 -16.79 12.24
N PRO A 388 23.48 -17.35 13.12
CA PRO A 388 22.77 -18.59 12.84
C PRO A 388 21.77 -18.40 11.69
N LYS A 389 21.71 -19.43 10.82
CA LYS A 389 20.78 -19.47 9.70
C LYS A 389 19.34 -19.54 10.20
N ARG A 390 18.46 -18.74 9.61
CA ARG A 390 17.02 -18.77 9.87
C ARG A 390 16.23 -18.41 8.63
N LEU A 391 14.92 -18.59 8.67
CA LEU A 391 14.03 -18.08 7.62
C LEU A 391 13.68 -16.63 7.92
N VAL A 392 13.39 -15.86 6.87
CA VAL A 392 12.80 -14.55 7.03
C VAL A 392 11.41 -14.71 7.65
N ASP A 393 11.19 -14.02 8.76
CA ASP A 393 9.92 -13.92 9.48
C ASP A 393 9.70 -12.49 9.99
N GLY A 394 8.60 -12.25 10.73
CA GLY A 394 8.30 -10.92 11.29
C GLY A 394 9.40 -10.37 12.19
N ALA A 395 9.97 -11.21 13.07
CA ALA A 395 11.01 -10.81 14.01
C ALA A 395 12.30 -10.40 13.28
N LEU A 396 12.73 -11.14 12.26
CA LEU A 396 13.88 -10.75 11.45
C LEU A 396 13.61 -9.43 10.71
N LEU A 397 12.41 -9.23 10.15
CA LEU A 397 12.08 -7.97 9.47
C LEU A 397 12.14 -6.79 10.44
N GLU A 398 11.69 -6.96 11.68
CA GLU A 398 11.86 -5.97 12.76
C GLU A 398 13.33 -5.71 13.09
N GLU A 399 14.16 -6.75 13.19
CA GLU A 399 15.60 -6.60 13.43
C GLU A 399 16.30 -5.82 12.30
N ILE A 400 15.96 -6.11 11.04
CA ILE A 400 16.49 -5.37 9.88
C ILE A 400 15.97 -3.93 9.89
N ALA A 401 14.68 -3.72 10.20
CA ALA A 401 14.04 -2.41 10.23
C ALA A 401 14.64 -1.47 11.28
N HIS A 402 15.10 -2.00 12.42
CA HIS A 402 15.69 -1.23 13.50
C HIS A 402 17.22 -1.18 13.45
N ALA A 403 17.86 -1.91 12.54
CA ALA A 403 19.31 -1.93 12.41
C ALA A 403 19.90 -0.51 12.21
N ALA A 404 20.81 -0.13 13.11
CA ALA A 404 21.41 1.20 13.20
C ALA A 404 20.37 2.33 13.12
N ASP A 405 19.37 2.30 14.00
CA ASP A 405 18.25 3.26 14.09
C ASP A 405 17.40 3.33 12.79
N GLY A 406 17.31 2.19 12.11
CA GLY A 406 16.62 2.01 10.84
C GLY A 406 17.30 2.66 9.64
N ARG A 407 18.56 3.08 9.78
CA ARG A 407 19.36 3.58 8.66
C ARG A 407 19.57 2.49 7.60
N LEU A 408 19.67 1.21 8.00
CA LEU A 408 19.84 0.10 7.05
C LEU A 408 18.61 -0.06 6.14
N ALA A 409 17.41 -0.09 6.72
CA ALA A 409 16.17 -0.26 5.99
C ALA A 409 15.88 0.91 5.03
N ARG A 410 16.42 2.10 5.30
CA ARG A 410 16.34 3.28 4.43
C ARG A 410 17.43 3.34 3.36
N GLU A 411 18.49 2.55 3.47
CA GLU A 411 19.62 2.56 2.54
C GLU A 411 19.20 2.01 1.17
N PRO A 412 19.10 2.84 0.12
CA PRO A 412 18.55 2.42 -1.17
C PRO A 412 19.33 1.28 -1.83
N ARG A 413 20.66 1.23 -1.67
CA ARG A 413 21.49 0.18 -2.25
C ARG A 413 21.20 -1.18 -1.62
N PHE A 414 21.16 -1.22 -0.29
CA PHE A 414 20.78 -2.41 0.47
C PHE A 414 19.38 -2.90 0.07
N ARG A 415 18.39 -1.99 0.01
CA ARG A 415 17.01 -2.35 -0.38
C ARG A 415 16.90 -2.86 -1.81
N ALA A 416 17.61 -2.25 -2.75
CA ALA A 416 17.62 -2.71 -4.15
C ALA A 416 18.26 -4.09 -4.26
N TRP A 417 19.39 -4.33 -3.59
CA TRP A 417 20.05 -5.61 -3.55
C TRP A 417 19.18 -6.70 -2.89
N LEU A 418 18.59 -6.40 -1.73
CA LEU A 418 17.77 -7.37 -0.98
C LEU A 418 16.55 -7.84 -1.77
N ARG A 419 15.87 -6.94 -2.48
CA ARG A 419 14.78 -7.30 -3.41
C ARG A 419 15.25 -8.22 -4.53
N ALA A 420 16.42 -7.95 -5.10
CA ALA A 420 16.99 -8.78 -6.15
C ALA A 420 17.32 -10.19 -5.64
N GLU A 421 17.88 -10.30 -4.43
CA GLU A 421 18.14 -11.57 -3.76
C GLU A 421 16.86 -12.38 -3.52
N TRP A 422 15.83 -11.76 -2.91
CA TRP A 422 14.55 -12.43 -2.68
C TRP A 422 13.88 -12.86 -3.99
N THR A 423 13.92 -12.03 -5.02
CA THR A 423 13.38 -12.36 -6.34
C THR A 423 14.12 -13.54 -6.97
N ALA A 424 15.46 -13.49 -6.97
CA ALA A 424 16.30 -14.55 -7.56
C ALA A 424 16.09 -15.89 -6.83
N TRP A 425 16.06 -15.85 -5.50
CA TRP A 425 15.80 -17.01 -4.67
C TRP A 425 14.43 -17.63 -4.97
N SER A 426 13.37 -16.82 -5.00
CA SER A 426 12.00 -17.30 -5.28
C SER A 426 11.89 -17.94 -6.66
N ARG A 427 12.43 -17.28 -7.70
CA ARG A 427 12.45 -17.85 -9.06
C ARG A 427 13.20 -19.18 -9.12
N GLN A 428 14.39 -19.27 -8.52
CA GLN A 428 15.16 -20.50 -8.48
C GLN A 428 14.36 -21.62 -7.80
N ARG A 429 13.69 -21.29 -6.69
CA ARG A 429 12.90 -22.22 -5.90
C ARG A 429 11.68 -22.73 -6.63
N TYR A 430 10.90 -21.83 -7.25
CA TYR A 430 9.72 -22.20 -8.03
C TYR A 430 10.10 -23.10 -9.22
N ARG A 431 11.18 -22.77 -9.94
CA ARG A 431 11.71 -23.63 -11.02
C ARG A 431 12.17 -25.00 -10.51
N ARG A 432 12.78 -25.08 -9.33
CA ARG A 432 13.18 -26.34 -8.71
C ARG A 432 11.95 -27.20 -8.36
N VAL A 433 10.90 -26.59 -7.83
CA VAL A 433 9.62 -27.28 -7.56
C VAL A 433 9.04 -27.84 -8.85
N THR A 434 9.01 -27.05 -9.93
CA THR A 434 8.56 -27.50 -11.25
C THR A 434 9.35 -28.72 -11.73
N ARG A 435 10.69 -28.67 -11.70
CA ARG A 435 11.55 -29.79 -12.13
C ARG A 435 11.33 -31.04 -11.28
N THR A 436 11.26 -30.88 -9.96
CA THR A 436 11.04 -32.00 -9.04
C THR A 436 9.69 -32.67 -9.28
N ALA A 437 8.63 -31.87 -9.48
CA ALA A 437 7.28 -32.36 -9.73
C ALA A 437 7.13 -33.07 -11.08
N THR A 438 7.97 -32.74 -12.08
CA THR A 438 8.01 -33.44 -13.37
C THR A 438 8.97 -34.63 -13.40
N GLY A 439 9.59 -34.99 -12.27
CA GLY A 439 10.56 -36.09 -12.20
C GLY A 439 11.92 -35.79 -12.83
N LEU A 440 12.18 -34.52 -13.19
CA LEU A 440 13.50 -34.08 -13.63
C LEU A 440 14.40 -33.93 -12.39
N LYS A 441 15.64 -34.42 -12.48
CA LYS A 441 16.61 -34.25 -11.39
C LYS A 441 16.79 -32.74 -11.09
N PRO A 442 16.80 -32.36 -9.79
CA PRO A 442 16.81 -30.97 -9.34
C PRO A 442 18.11 -30.23 -9.63
#